data_AF-A0A0G3G8E7-F1
#
_entry.id   AF-A0A0G3G8E7-F1
#
_cell.length_a   1.000
_cell.length_b   1.000
_cell.length_c   1.000
_cell.angle_alpha   90.00
_cell.angle_beta   90.00
_cell.angle_gamma   90.00
#
_symmetry.space_group_name_H-M   'P 1'
#
loop_
_entity.id
_entity.type
_entity.pdbx_description
1 polymer ?
#
loop_
_entity_poly.entity_id
_entity_poly.type
_entity_poly.pdbx_seq_one_letter_code
_entity_poly.pdbx_strand_id
1 'polypeptide(L)'
;MHLRWLGCDFDRFAEEGEDITSLWVPTDKVKSGGWKPQVSSRTLDLLSYMRDFRGRIVAKGFESEVFYQNNPASKFGKLLPLFSWNLKTGEPERVTTDDRIFRKLLLAFQVFLSEHEFGNVRLVDLLPSNGRVGELRGRRASEIRTVMGRDGEYTPLAMVSDITPHSTRASVVRNYLNYLPPEVIGKFITGQTSQTVYYYATLHDDDYEAFKDAHRAAHQSNMAPIVEMRPEQTAIADTKSSALVRAFGEDKKKALTAMGCVALGEEGLDKGLDAVIEQPLLAFNKTHICAYNNICPPSIVGEGIEMRCAICPYAIRALDHLPAITACMRGIIERLGKLTQQLGNKEGKYAEGDLDAINTERDRLAEDLAGWAISEHELWREYKRRKDGMGMTASERWIGMEPEIIKRKFSREAFPSEQVEYLLARLAEDVSFPLFTSQEVQTQFDYLKMRILVLEGRALELLASRMPLDVDPAAELRSMVKSFMDARGLSHPEVVGVLSAPIEEILGSLESGQNLLRMLEEDDAECAE
;
A
#
# COMPACT_ATOMS: atom_id res chain seq x y z
N MET A 1 1.29 -20.94 10.43
CA MET A 1 1.28 -21.61 11.75
C MET A 1 0.06 -22.52 12.02
N HIS A 2 -1.03 -22.44 11.22
CA HIS A 2 -2.27 -23.24 11.36
C HIS A 2 -2.30 -24.55 10.56
N LEU A 3 -1.55 -24.64 9.45
CA LEU A 3 -1.46 -25.82 8.57
C LEU A 3 -1.11 -27.13 9.30
N ARG A 4 -0.40 -27.09 10.44
CA ARG A 4 -0.10 -28.30 11.22
C ARG A 4 -1.35 -29.02 11.75
N TRP A 5 -2.45 -28.28 11.90
CA TRP A 5 -3.74 -28.76 12.37
C TRP A 5 -4.69 -29.04 11.19
N LEU A 6 -4.14 -29.25 10.00
CA LEU A 6 -4.89 -29.76 8.87
C LEU A 6 -5.32 -31.21 9.18
N GLY A 7 -6.59 -31.51 8.92
CA GLY A 7 -7.14 -32.86 9.10
C GLY A 7 -6.75 -33.79 7.95
N CYS A 8 -6.80 -35.10 8.17
CA CYS A 8 -6.65 -36.10 7.11
C CYS A 8 -7.80 -36.08 6.07
N ASP A 9 -8.91 -35.39 6.39
CA ASP A 9 -10.10 -35.19 5.55
C ASP A 9 -9.98 -33.95 4.63
N PHE A 10 -8.75 -33.51 4.35
CA PHE A 10 -8.46 -32.29 3.61
C PHE A 10 -8.97 -32.31 2.16
N ASP A 11 -9.17 -33.48 1.57
CA ASP A 11 -9.60 -33.69 0.19
C ASP A 11 -11.10 -33.97 0.05
N ARG A 12 -11.89 -33.87 1.13
CA ARG A 12 -13.32 -34.24 1.10
C ARG A 12 -14.18 -33.45 0.10
N PHE A 13 -13.65 -32.34 -0.43
CA PHE A 13 -14.30 -31.49 -1.44
C PHE A 13 -13.45 -31.33 -2.69
N ALA A 14 -12.40 -32.13 -2.86
CA ALA A 14 -11.57 -32.06 -4.05
C ALA A 14 -12.29 -32.69 -5.24
N GLU A 15 -12.28 -32.00 -6.37
CA GLU A 15 -12.74 -32.52 -7.66
C GLU A 15 -11.53 -33.04 -8.48
N GLU A 16 -11.65 -34.22 -9.08
CA GLU A 16 -10.58 -34.87 -9.84
C GLU A 16 -10.45 -34.28 -11.26
N GLY A 17 -9.21 -34.03 -11.70
CA GLY A 17 -8.91 -33.65 -13.09
C GLY A 17 -8.81 -32.15 -13.37
N GLU A 18 -8.99 -31.29 -12.36
CA GLU A 18 -8.80 -29.84 -12.47
C GLU A 18 -7.42 -29.39 -11.96
N ASP A 19 -6.85 -28.33 -12.55
CA ASP A 19 -5.57 -27.75 -12.14
C ASP A 19 -5.67 -27.02 -10.77
N ILE A 20 -6.87 -26.59 -10.40
CA ILE A 20 -7.21 -25.92 -9.13
C ILE A 20 -8.42 -26.63 -8.53
N THR A 21 -8.42 -26.86 -7.21
CA THR A 21 -9.43 -27.66 -6.54
C THR A 21 -9.54 -27.29 -5.06
N SER A 22 -10.62 -27.73 -4.39
CA SER A 22 -10.97 -27.27 -3.05
C SER A 22 -10.33 -28.11 -1.95
N LEU A 23 -9.55 -27.46 -1.09
CA LEU A 23 -9.01 -28.05 0.14
C LEU A 23 -9.96 -27.78 1.30
N TRP A 24 -10.23 -28.76 2.15
CA TRP A 24 -10.94 -28.57 3.41
C TRP A 24 -9.95 -28.26 4.54
N VAL A 25 -10.13 -27.10 5.18
CA VAL A 25 -9.35 -26.69 6.34
C VAL A 25 -10.29 -26.61 7.55
N PRO A 26 -10.25 -27.59 8.48
CA PRO A 26 -11.22 -27.66 9.58
C PRO A 26 -10.98 -26.61 10.67
N THR A 27 -9.79 -25.99 10.72
CA THR A 27 -9.39 -25.11 11.83
C THR A 27 -8.77 -23.80 11.34
N ASP A 28 -9.04 -22.70 12.04
CA ASP A 28 -8.50 -21.38 11.68
C ASP A 28 -8.33 -20.47 12.91
N LYS A 29 -7.43 -19.47 12.83
CA LYS A 29 -7.22 -18.51 13.92
C LYS A 29 -8.33 -17.49 14.05
N VAL A 30 -8.85 -17.05 12.90
CA VAL A 30 -9.72 -15.88 12.75
C VAL A 30 -11.15 -16.34 12.52
N LYS A 31 -11.36 -17.35 11.68
CA LYS A 31 -12.69 -17.85 11.30
C LYS A 31 -13.37 -18.62 12.42
N SER A 32 -14.70 -18.59 12.44
CA SER A 32 -15.54 -19.27 13.43
C SER A 32 -15.71 -20.77 13.18
N GLY A 33 -15.51 -21.23 11.95
CA GLY A 33 -15.59 -22.65 11.55
C GLY A 33 -14.57 -23.00 10.47
N GLY A 34 -14.58 -24.26 10.04
CA GLY A 34 -13.75 -24.72 8.93
C GLY A 34 -14.11 -24.04 7.61
N TRP A 35 -13.16 -23.96 6.69
CA TRP A 35 -13.27 -23.20 5.45
C TRP A 35 -12.64 -23.94 4.27
N LYS A 36 -12.94 -23.48 3.05
CA LYS A 36 -12.53 -24.14 1.81
C LYS A 36 -11.66 -23.23 0.93
N PRO A 37 -10.32 -23.20 1.10
CA PRO A 37 -9.46 -22.55 0.12
C PRO A 37 -9.42 -23.32 -1.20
N GLN A 38 -9.32 -22.58 -2.31
CA GLN A 38 -8.89 -23.14 -3.59
C GLN A 38 -7.37 -23.30 -3.58
N VAL A 39 -6.87 -24.47 -3.97
CA VAL A 39 -5.44 -24.79 -4.03
C VAL A 39 -5.13 -25.50 -5.34
N SER A 40 -3.86 -25.47 -5.77
CA SER A 40 -3.45 -26.27 -6.94
C SER A 40 -3.60 -27.77 -6.67
N SER A 41 -3.93 -28.56 -7.70
CA SER A 41 -3.97 -30.03 -7.63
C SER A 41 -2.66 -30.63 -7.11
N ARG A 42 -1.52 -30.04 -7.48
CA ARG A 42 -0.19 -30.41 -6.97
C ARG A 42 -0.07 -30.32 -5.43
N THR A 43 -0.80 -29.39 -4.80
CA THR A 43 -0.85 -29.30 -3.33
C THR A 43 -1.57 -30.49 -2.74
N LEU A 44 -2.69 -30.92 -3.33
CA LEU A 44 -3.40 -32.13 -2.90
C LEU A 44 -2.58 -33.39 -3.11
N ASP A 45 -1.84 -33.50 -4.22
CA ASP A 45 -0.95 -34.65 -4.47
C ASP A 45 0.08 -34.80 -3.35
N LEU A 46 0.69 -33.68 -2.94
CA LEU A 46 1.68 -33.66 -1.87
C LEU A 46 1.07 -33.99 -0.50
N LEU A 47 -0.14 -33.49 -0.22
CA LEU A 47 -0.87 -33.81 1.01
C LEU A 47 -1.34 -35.27 1.03
N SER A 48 -1.71 -35.82 -0.12
CA SER A 48 -2.08 -37.23 -0.29
C SER A 48 -0.87 -38.13 -0.05
N TYR A 49 0.28 -37.78 -0.62
CA TYR A 49 1.54 -38.45 -0.32
C TYR A 49 1.88 -38.40 1.18
N MET A 50 1.67 -37.26 1.83
CA MET A 50 1.87 -37.13 3.27
C MET A 50 0.88 -38.00 4.07
N ARG A 51 -0.38 -38.09 3.65
CA ARG A 51 -1.39 -38.96 4.28
C ARG A 51 -1.02 -40.43 4.14
N ASP A 52 -0.52 -40.84 2.97
CA ASP A 52 -0.06 -42.19 2.72
C ASP A 52 1.16 -42.53 3.57
N PHE A 53 2.13 -41.61 3.65
CA PHE A 53 3.30 -41.77 4.51
C PHE A 53 2.89 -41.91 5.97
N ARG A 54 2.00 -41.02 6.44
CA ARG A 54 1.42 -41.05 7.78
C ARG A 54 0.71 -42.38 8.06
N GLY A 55 -0.06 -42.91 7.10
CA GLY A 55 -0.76 -44.20 7.20
C GLY A 55 0.16 -45.41 7.32
N ARG A 56 1.43 -45.29 6.96
CA ARG A 56 2.45 -46.35 7.13
C ARG A 56 3.09 -46.35 8.52
N ILE A 57 2.86 -45.33 9.34
CA ILE A 57 3.43 -45.22 10.68
C ILE A 57 2.56 -45.99 11.68
N VAL A 58 3.05 -47.13 12.14
CA VAL A 58 2.36 -47.98 13.12
C VAL A 58 2.60 -47.46 14.54
N ALA A 59 1.90 -46.37 14.90
CA ALA A 59 1.97 -45.77 16.23
C ALA A 59 0.58 -45.30 16.69
N LYS A 60 0.22 -45.61 17.95
CA LYS A 60 -1.10 -45.30 18.53
C LYS A 60 -1.51 -43.83 18.40
N GLY A 61 -0.56 -42.90 18.50
CA GLY A 61 -0.82 -41.48 18.31
C GLY A 61 -1.36 -41.14 16.92
N PHE A 62 -0.92 -41.85 15.88
CA PHE A 62 -1.32 -41.60 14.48
C PHE A 62 -2.72 -42.16 14.17
N GLU A 63 -3.35 -42.88 15.08
CA GLU A 63 -4.75 -43.31 14.96
C GLU A 63 -5.68 -42.47 15.85
N SER A 64 -5.11 -41.60 16.70
CA SER A 64 -5.84 -40.85 17.71
C SER A 64 -6.27 -39.48 17.21
N GLU A 65 -7.56 -39.17 17.34
CA GLU A 65 -8.05 -37.80 17.17
C GLU A 65 -7.64 -36.93 18.38
N VAL A 66 -7.18 -35.72 18.10
CA VAL A 66 -6.74 -34.76 19.12
C VAL A 66 -7.59 -33.51 19.09
N PHE A 67 -7.81 -32.91 20.27
CA PHE A 67 -8.45 -31.61 20.36
C PHE A 67 -7.57 -30.53 19.77
N TYR A 68 -8.16 -29.59 19.02
CA TYR A 68 -7.43 -28.44 18.50
C TYR A 68 -6.70 -27.69 19.61
N GLN A 69 -5.38 -27.53 19.48
CA GLN A 69 -4.49 -26.93 20.49
C GLN A 69 -4.56 -27.59 21.88
N ASN A 70 -4.92 -28.88 21.96
CA ASN A 70 -5.15 -29.60 23.21
C ASN A 70 -6.19 -28.93 24.11
N ASN A 71 -7.16 -28.22 23.53
CA ASN A 71 -8.22 -27.54 24.25
C ASN A 71 -9.56 -28.26 24.05
N PRO A 72 -10.09 -29.01 25.05
CA PRO A 72 -11.39 -29.68 24.95
C PRO A 72 -12.58 -28.74 24.75
N ALA A 73 -12.46 -27.47 25.17
CA ALA A 73 -13.48 -26.44 24.97
C ALA A 73 -13.37 -25.74 23.60
N SER A 74 -12.47 -26.20 22.73
CA SER A 74 -12.30 -25.59 21.41
C SER A 74 -13.55 -25.78 20.54
N LYS A 75 -13.98 -24.70 19.88
CA LYS A 75 -15.09 -24.69 18.92
C LYS A 75 -14.90 -25.62 17.72
N PHE A 76 -13.67 -26.04 17.45
CA PHE A 76 -13.33 -26.92 16.33
C PHE A 76 -13.33 -28.42 16.68
N GLY A 77 -13.54 -28.77 17.96
CA GLY A 77 -13.63 -30.16 18.40
C GLY A 77 -12.33 -30.95 18.21
N LYS A 78 -12.50 -32.25 17.93
CA LYS A 78 -11.42 -33.18 17.65
C LYS A 78 -11.17 -33.26 16.15
N LEU A 79 -9.91 -33.46 15.79
CA LEU A 79 -9.51 -33.77 14.43
C LEU A 79 -8.40 -34.82 14.42
N LEU A 80 -8.30 -35.55 13.32
CA LEU A 80 -7.18 -36.43 13.04
C LEU A 80 -6.13 -35.63 12.25
N PRO A 81 -5.01 -35.18 12.86
CA PRO A 81 -4.07 -34.31 12.18
C PRO A 81 -3.28 -35.06 11.12
N LEU A 82 -3.13 -34.43 9.95
CA LEU A 82 -2.27 -34.93 8.89
C LEU A 82 -0.79 -34.91 9.32
N PHE A 83 -0.39 -33.88 10.07
CA PHE A 83 0.99 -33.67 10.51
C PHE A 83 1.23 -34.12 11.96
N SER A 84 0.68 -35.26 12.34
CA SER A 84 0.96 -35.88 13.65
C SER A 84 2.46 -36.12 13.82
N TRP A 85 3.00 -35.75 14.99
CA TRP A 85 4.42 -35.93 15.33
C TRP A 85 4.60 -36.82 16.56
N ASN A 86 3.74 -36.64 17.57
CA ASN A 86 3.85 -37.39 18.81
C ASN A 86 3.35 -38.83 18.64
N LEU A 87 4.26 -39.80 18.70
CA LEU A 87 3.96 -41.24 18.56
C LEU A 87 2.92 -41.77 19.57
N LYS A 88 2.76 -41.11 20.73
CA LYS A 88 1.82 -41.53 21.78
C LYS A 88 0.49 -40.80 21.72
N THR A 89 0.51 -39.49 21.50
CA THR A 89 -0.70 -38.64 21.60
C THR A 89 -1.29 -38.22 20.26
N GLY A 90 -0.54 -38.30 19.16
CA GLY A 90 -1.00 -37.86 17.84
C GLY A 90 -0.89 -36.36 17.59
N GLU A 91 -0.44 -35.61 18.59
CA GLU A 91 -0.30 -34.16 18.52
C GLU A 91 0.69 -33.73 17.43
N PRO A 92 0.37 -32.66 16.69
CA PRO A 92 1.33 -32.00 15.80
C PRO A 92 2.51 -31.41 16.58
N GLU A 93 3.63 -31.18 15.89
CA GLU A 93 4.82 -30.59 16.49
C GLU A 93 4.57 -29.17 17.05
N ARG A 94 5.16 -28.88 18.21
CA ARG A 94 5.11 -27.55 18.86
C ARG A 94 6.09 -26.60 18.17
N VAL A 95 5.68 -25.33 17.98
CA VAL A 95 6.49 -24.27 17.30
C VAL A 95 7.89 -24.10 17.86
N THR A 96 8.06 -24.43 19.14
CA THR A 96 9.32 -24.26 19.86
C THR A 96 10.48 -25.05 19.26
N THR A 97 10.24 -26.10 18.46
CA THR A 97 11.34 -26.88 17.85
C THR A 97 11.95 -26.18 16.63
N ASP A 98 11.13 -25.62 15.73
CA ASP A 98 11.58 -24.91 14.52
C ASP A 98 12.45 -23.70 14.88
N ASP A 99 11.99 -22.93 15.88
CA ASP A 99 12.70 -21.76 16.39
C ASP A 99 14.08 -22.15 16.97
N ARG A 100 14.17 -23.31 17.61
CA ARG A 100 15.44 -23.81 18.18
C ARG A 100 16.43 -24.25 17.10
N ILE A 101 15.96 -24.95 16.07
CA ILE A 101 16.83 -25.38 14.95
C ILE A 101 17.31 -24.15 14.18
N PHE A 102 16.42 -23.20 13.93
CA PHE A 102 16.76 -21.96 13.25
C PHE A 102 17.78 -21.11 14.01
N ARG A 103 17.65 -20.97 15.34
CA ARG A 103 18.65 -20.27 16.16
C ARG A 103 20.02 -20.94 16.11
N LYS A 104 20.08 -22.28 16.05
CA LYS A 104 21.35 -23.00 15.85
C LYS A 104 21.96 -22.74 14.48
N LEU A 105 21.13 -22.66 13.43
CA LEU A 105 21.57 -22.29 12.09
C LEU A 105 22.14 -20.87 12.06
N LEU A 106 21.46 -19.92 12.69
CA LEU A 106 21.95 -18.54 12.83
C LEU A 106 23.28 -18.46 13.57
N LEU A 107 23.45 -19.24 14.64
CA LEU A 107 24.73 -19.31 15.34
C LEU A 107 25.83 -19.88 14.45
N ALA A 108 25.57 -21.00 13.75
CA ALA A 108 26.53 -21.59 12.83
C ALA A 108 26.92 -20.62 11.72
N PHE A 109 25.96 -19.87 11.19
CA PHE A 109 26.20 -18.86 10.17
C PHE A 109 26.99 -17.66 10.72
N GLN A 110 26.69 -17.21 11.94
CA GLN A 110 27.48 -16.18 12.62
C GLN A 110 28.93 -16.60 12.80
N VAL A 111 29.18 -17.85 13.23
CA VAL A 111 30.54 -18.41 13.35
C VAL A 111 31.22 -18.41 11.98
N PHE A 112 30.55 -18.92 10.95
CA PHE A 112 31.06 -18.91 9.58
C PHE A 112 31.47 -17.51 9.12
N LEU A 113 30.62 -16.49 9.33
CA LEU A 113 30.93 -15.10 8.96
C LEU A 113 32.16 -14.56 9.70
N SER A 114 32.29 -14.90 10.99
CA SER A 114 33.43 -14.48 11.80
C SER A 114 34.75 -15.14 11.37
N GLU A 115 34.70 -16.40 10.94
CA GLU A 115 35.86 -17.15 10.44
C GLU A 115 36.32 -16.68 9.06
N HIS A 116 35.44 -16.05 8.28
CA HIS A 116 35.70 -15.60 6.91
C HIS A 116 35.82 -14.07 6.78
N GLU A 117 36.09 -13.37 7.88
CA GLU A 117 36.38 -11.92 7.92
C GLU A 117 35.27 -11.00 7.39
N PHE A 118 34.01 -11.46 7.31
CA PHE A 118 32.86 -10.64 6.88
C PHE A 118 32.36 -9.65 7.96
N GLY A 119 33.22 -9.31 8.94
CA GLY A 119 32.90 -8.44 10.06
C GLY A 119 32.18 -9.15 11.21
N ASN A 120 32.05 -8.43 12.34
CA ASN A 120 31.45 -8.95 13.56
C ASN A 120 29.91 -8.82 13.50
N VAL A 121 29.27 -9.76 12.79
CA VAL A 121 27.80 -9.80 12.67
C VAL A 121 27.20 -10.57 13.83
N ARG A 122 26.34 -9.92 14.62
CA ARG A 122 25.68 -10.52 15.78
C ARG A 122 24.24 -10.92 15.42
N LEU A 123 24.06 -12.19 15.07
CA LEU A 123 22.77 -12.79 14.70
C LEU A 123 22.05 -13.42 15.90
N VAL A 124 22.80 -13.81 16.93
CA VAL A 124 22.30 -14.55 18.08
C VAL A 124 22.87 -14.00 19.38
N ASP A 125 22.03 -13.93 20.41
CA ASP A 125 22.35 -13.53 21.77
C ASP A 125 22.18 -14.68 22.76
N LEU A 126 22.96 -14.64 23.84
CA LEU A 126 22.73 -15.46 25.03
C LEU A 126 22.16 -14.55 26.12
N LEU A 127 20.86 -14.66 26.39
CA LEU A 127 20.15 -13.89 27.41
C LEU A 127 19.59 -14.81 28.50
N PRO A 128 19.30 -14.31 29.71
CA PRO A 128 18.62 -15.08 30.75
C PRO A 128 17.29 -15.69 30.27
N SER A 129 17.01 -16.95 30.63
CA SER A 129 15.89 -17.72 30.08
C SER A 129 14.50 -17.32 30.58
N ASN A 130 14.37 -16.22 31.33
CA ASN A 130 13.20 -15.88 32.15
C ASN A 130 12.50 -14.56 31.78
N GLY A 131 12.74 -14.02 30.57
CA GLY A 131 12.04 -12.82 30.05
C GLY A 131 11.93 -12.81 28.53
N ARG A 132 11.12 -11.90 27.97
CA ARG A 132 11.04 -11.67 26.51
C ARG A 132 12.29 -10.92 26.04
N VAL A 133 12.75 -11.17 24.81
CA VAL A 133 14.02 -10.64 24.26
C VAL A 133 14.14 -9.11 24.39
N GLY A 134 13.04 -8.38 24.14
CA GLY A 134 12.98 -6.92 24.27
C GLY A 134 13.00 -6.39 25.72
N GLU A 135 12.54 -7.18 26.69
CA GLU A 135 12.51 -6.77 28.11
C GLU A 135 13.87 -6.97 28.81
N LEU A 136 14.76 -7.79 28.24
CA LEU A 136 16.05 -8.16 28.84
C LEU A 136 17.22 -7.30 28.35
N ARG A 137 17.09 -6.64 27.19
CA ARG A 137 18.08 -5.67 26.70
C ARG A 137 17.97 -4.37 27.51
N GLY A 138 18.98 -4.08 28.34
CA GLY A 138 19.07 -2.85 29.13
C GLY A 138 18.86 -2.99 30.64
N ARG A 139 18.56 -4.20 31.14
CA ARG A 139 18.41 -4.45 32.59
C ARG A 139 19.76 -4.64 33.28
N ARG A 140 19.90 -4.13 34.51
CA ARG A 140 21.08 -4.33 35.36
C ARG A 140 21.16 -5.78 35.83
N ALA A 141 22.38 -6.30 36.00
CA ALA A 141 22.64 -7.68 36.43
C ALA A 141 21.91 -8.06 37.76
N SER A 142 21.66 -7.08 38.64
CA SER A 142 20.93 -7.24 39.89
C SER A 142 19.43 -7.55 39.73
N GLU A 143 18.88 -7.37 38.54
CA GLU A 143 17.46 -7.60 38.23
C GLU A 143 17.23 -8.97 37.55
N ILE A 144 18.31 -9.71 37.31
CA ILE A 144 18.31 -11.03 36.70
C ILE A 144 18.20 -12.07 37.81
N ARG A 145 17.11 -12.85 37.84
CA ARG A 145 16.96 -13.91 38.86
C ARG A 145 17.96 -15.05 38.64
N THR A 146 18.68 -15.39 39.72
CA THR A 146 19.49 -16.61 39.84
C THR A 146 18.62 -17.80 40.26
N VAL A 147 19.01 -19.00 39.85
CA VAL A 147 18.40 -20.27 40.21
C VAL A 147 19.42 -21.06 41.03
N MET A 148 18.98 -21.70 42.11
CA MET A 148 19.84 -22.60 42.88
C MET A 148 20.04 -23.91 42.11
N GLY A 149 21.29 -24.17 41.71
CA GLY A 149 21.77 -25.44 41.18
C GLY A 149 22.41 -26.32 42.24
N ARG A 150 22.95 -27.47 41.82
CA ARG A 150 23.70 -28.36 42.72
C ARG A 150 25.01 -27.74 43.23
N ASP A 151 25.62 -26.86 42.43
CA ASP A 151 26.94 -26.27 42.70
C ASP A 151 26.87 -24.78 43.09
N GLY A 152 25.66 -24.24 43.36
CA GLY A 152 25.43 -22.85 43.76
C GLY A 152 24.38 -22.10 42.93
N GLU A 153 24.29 -20.80 43.15
CA GLU A 153 23.42 -19.90 42.37
C GLU A 153 23.97 -19.69 40.95
N TYR A 154 23.12 -19.89 39.95
CA TYR A 154 23.47 -19.64 38.54
C TYR A 154 22.30 -19.04 37.77
N THR A 155 22.60 -18.36 36.66
CA THR A 155 21.59 -17.81 35.77
C THR A 155 21.48 -18.68 34.52
N PRO A 156 20.34 -19.35 34.26
CA PRO A 156 20.16 -20.11 33.02
C PRO A 156 20.11 -19.16 31.82
N LEU A 157 20.95 -19.42 30.82
CA LEU A 157 20.99 -18.67 29.57
C LEU A 157 20.23 -19.41 28.47
N ALA A 158 19.52 -18.65 27.64
CA ALA A 158 18.84 -19.10 26.45
C ALA A 158 19.40 -18.36 25.23
N MET A 159 19.58 -19.12 24.16
CA MET A 159 19.91 -18.60 22.85
C MET A 159 18.68 -17.89 22.26
N VAL A 160 18.80 -16.63 21.90
CA VAL A 160 17.72 -15.81 21.36
C VAL A 160 18.18 -15.05 20.13
N SER A 161 17.25 -14.71 19.24
CA SER A 161 17.50 -13.89 18.07
C SER A 161 16.25 -13.06 17.77
N ASP A 162 16.46 -11.84 17.29
CA ASP A 162 15.40 -10.98 16.74
C ASP A 162 15.00 -11.44 15.31
N ILE A 163 15.80 -12.33 14.72
CA ILE A 163 15.58 -12.89 13.39
C ILE A 163 14.74 -14.16 13.53
N THR A 164 13.63 -14.20 12.81
CA THR A 164 12.72 -15.35 12.76
C THR A 164 12.76 -15.99 11.38
N PRO A 165 12.42 -17.28 11.22
CA PRO A 165 12.30 -17.89 9.90
C PRO A 165 11.35 -17.11 8.98
N HIS A 166 10.32 -16.49 9.56
CA HIS A 166 9.37 -15.66 8.83
C HIS A 166 9.98 -14.35 8.34
N SER A 167 10.73 -13.64 9.19
CA SER A 167 11.40 -12.40 8.78
C SER A 167 12.50 -12.66 7.77
N THR A 168 13.27 -13.74 7.90
CA THR A 168 14.28 -14.13 6.89
C THR A 168 13.64 -14.45 5.55
N ARG A 169 12.55 -15.23 5.52
CA ARG A 169 11.84 -15.51 4.26
C ARG A 169 11.29 -14.23 3.64
N ALA A 170 10.70 -13.35 4.43
CA ALA A 170 10.21 -12.05 3.95
C ALA A 170 11.34 -11.21 3.36
N SER A 171 12.49 -11.12 4.03
CA SER A 171 13.68 -10.40 3.54
C SER A 171 14.24 -11.00 2.25
N VAL A 172 14.26 -12.33 2.12
CA VAL A 172 14.70 -13.00 0.88
C VAL A 172 13.73 -12.71 -0.26
N VAL A 173 12.41 -12.87 -0.05
CA VAL A 173 11.41 -12.54 -1.08
C VAL A 173 11.53 -11.08 -1.51
N ARG A 174 11.64 -10.16 -0.54
CA ARG A 174 11.84 -8.73 -0.77
C ARG A 174 13.08 -8.44 -1.63
N ASN A 175 14.22 -9.05 -1.30
CA ASN A 175 15.45 -8.83 -2.06
C ASN A 175 15.37 -9.36 -3.50
N TYR A 176 14.79 -10.55 -3.69
CA TYR A 176 14.69 -11.15 -5.02
C TYR A 176 13.66 -10.48 -5.92
N LEU A 177 12.64 -9.81 -5.36
CA LEU A 177 11.67 -9.00 -6.11
C LEU A 177 12.35 -7.89 -6.94
N ASN A 178 13.55 -7.45 -6.55
CA ASN A 178 14.32 -6.44 -7.26
C ASN A 178 14.88 -6.95 -8.61
N TYR A 179 14.97 -8.26 -8.79
CA TYR A 179 15.66 -8.87 -9.92
C TYR A 179 14.82 -9.91 -10.67
N LEU A 180 13.81 -10.48 -10.01
CA LEU A 180 13.03 -11.59 -10.54
C LEU A 180 11.51 -11.32 -10.45
N PRO A 181 10.74 -11.72 -11.47
CA PRO A 181 9.29 -11.66 -11.41
C PRO A 181 8.72 -12.47 -10.23
N PRO A 182 7.63 -12.02 -9.58
CA PRO A 182 6.96 -12.70 -8.48
C PRO A 182 6.63 -14.18 -8.75
N GLU A 183 6.34 -14.52 -10.00
CA GLU A 183 6.05 -15.88 -10.46
C GLU A 183 7.28 -16.79 -10.36
N VAL A 184 8.47 -16.25 -10.66
CA VAL A 184 9.74 -16.98 -10.60
C VAL A 184 10.15 -17.21 -9.15
N ILE A 185 10.03 -16.17 -8.31
CA ILE A 185 10.34 -16.26 -6.88
C ILE A 185 9.39 -17.24 -6.18
N GLY A 186 8.09 -17.11 -6.46
CA GLY A 186 7.08 -18.01 -5.91
C GLY A 186 7.29 -19.46 -6.31
N LYS A 187 7.56 -19.71 -7.59
CA LYS A 187 7.71 -21.08 -8.12
C LYS A 187 9.04 -21.75 -7.75
N PHE A 188 10.14 -21.00 -7.74
CA PHE A 188 11.49 -21.59 -7.66
C PHE A 188 12.27 -21.25 -6.39
N ILE A 189 11.86 -20.25 -5.60
CA ILE A 189 12.60 -19.84 -4.40
C ILE A 189 11.79 -20.13 -3.13
N THR A 190 10.52 -19.70 -3.06
CA THR A 190 9.74 -19.78 -1.81
C THR A 190 8.62 -20.80 -1.80
N GLY A 191 8.25 -21.35 -2.96
CA GLY A 191 7.11 -22.24 -3.10
C GLY A 191 5.75 -21.57 -2.84
N GLN A 192 5.70 -20.23 -2.90
CA GLN A 192 4.50 -19.43 -2.66
C GLN A 192 3.81 -19.05 -3.97
N THR A 193 2.51 -18.71 -3.92
CA THR A 193 1.83 -18.14 -5.09
C THR A 193 2.37 -16.75 -5.40
N SER A 194 2.32 -16.32 -6.67
CA SER A 194 2.74 -14.99 -7.11
C SER A 194 2.07 -13.87 -6.29
N GLN A 195 0.78 -14.02 -5.97
CA GLN A 195 0.02 -13.09 -5.13
C GLN A 195 0.56 -13.00 -3.68
N THR A 196 1.00 -14.12 -3.10
CA THR A 196 1.64 -14.12 -1.77
C THR A 196 3.04 -13.51 -1.82
N VAL A 197 3.73 -13.63 -2.95
CA VAL A 197 5.01 -12.97 -3.18
C VAL A 197 4.81 -11.45 -3.34
N TYR A 198 3.76 -11.01 -4.03
CA TYR A 198 3.32 -9.61 -4.09
C TYR A 198 3.01 -9.03 -2.70
N TYR A 199 2.45 -9.81 -1.77
CA TYR A 199 2.22 -9.38 -0.39
C TYR A 199 3.51 -8.99 0.36
N TYR A 200 4.67 -9.51 -0.06
CA TYR A 200 5.98 -9.12 0.49
C TYR A 200 6.59 -7.90 -0.21
N ALA A 201 5.96 -7.36 -1.25
CA ALA A 201 6.28 -6.07 -1.84
C ALA A 201 5.84 -4.92 -0.91
N THR A 202 6.23 -4.99 0.37
CA THR A 202 6.41 -3.77 1.15
C THR A 202 7.59 -3.05 0.53
N LEU A 203 7.29 -2.01 -0.24
CA LEU A 203 8.24 -1.06 -0.78
C LEU A 203 9.17 -0.61 0.36
N HIS A 204 10.48 -0.86 0.24
CA HIS A 204 11.48 -0.17 1.06
C HIS A 204 11.47 1.33 0.74
N ASP A 205 12.05 2.17 1.61
CA ASP A 205 12.33 3.59 1.26
C ASP A 205 13.16 3.69 -0.04
N ASP A 206 14.02 2.71 -0.30
CA ASP A 206 14.77 2.58 -1.56
C ASP A 206 13.91 2.09 -2.73
N ASP A 207 12.83 1.33 -2.50
CA ASP A 207 11.86 0.97 -3.54
C ASP A 207 10.81 2.06 -3.75
N TYR A 208 10.57 2.91 -2.75
CA TYR A 208 9.81 4.14 -2.87
C TYR A 208 10.60 5.17 -3.68
N GLU A 209 11.90 5.30 -3.44
CA GLU A 209 12.78 6.10 -4.29
C GLU A 209 13.03 5.43 -5.64
N ALA A 210 13.15 4.10 -5.75
CA ALA A 210 13.27 3.39 -7.04
C ALA A 210 11.95 3.33 -7.80
N PHE A 211 10.79 3.35 -7.14
CA PHE A 211 9.48 3.55 -7.76
C PHE A 211 9.33 5.02 -8.14
N LYS A 212 9.73 5.99 -7.33
CA LYS A 212 9.83 7.40 -7.74
C LYS A 212 10.82 7.59 -8.88
N ASP A 213 11.92 6.85 -8.93
CA ASP A 213 12.96 6.92 -9.96
C ASP A 213 12.58 6.15 -11.21
N ALA A 214 11.89 5.01 -11.11
CA ALA A 214 11.32 4.29 -12.24
C ALA A 214 10.08 5.02 -12.79
N HIS A 215 9.32 5.70 -11.93
CA HIS A 215 8.31 6.66 -12.36
C HIS A 215 9.02 7.84 -13.04
N ARG A 216 9.99 8.53 -12.41
CA ARG A 216 10.80 9.61 -13.02
C ARG A 216 11.45 9.17 -14.35
N ALA A 217 11.99 7.96 -14.45
CA ALA A 217 12.70 7.44 -15.62
C ALA A 217 11.74 6.99 -16.73
N ALA A 218 10.60 6.37 -16.41
CA ALA A 218 9.51 6.17 -17.37
C ALA A 218 8.87 7.49 -17.83
N HIS A 219 9.04 8.55 -17.03
CA HIS A 219 8.59 9.93 -17.27
C HIS A 219 9.67 10.85 -17.89
N GLN A 220 10.89 10.36 -18.17
CA GLN A 220 11.97 11.13 -18.80
C GLN A 220 11.98 11.05 -20.34
N SER A 221 11.18 10.15 -20.94
CA SER A 221 11.04 10.07 -22.41
C SER A 221 9.83 10.87 -22.89
N ASN A 222 10.01 12.19 -22.97
CA ASN A 222 9.23 13.23 -23.69
C ASN A 222 8.90 14.41 -22.77
N MET A 223 9.85 15.33 -22.63
CA MET A 223 9.54 16.69 -22.16
C MET A 223 8.77 17.44 -23.25
N ALA A 224 7.44 17.40 -23.18
CA ALA A 224 6.61 18.48 -23.68
C ALA A 224 6.43 19.51 -22.54
N PRO A 225 6.35 20.82 -22.85
CA PRO A 225 6.14 21.84 -21.83
C PRO A 225 4.82 21.59 -21.09
N ILE A 226 4.91 21.70 -19.77
CA ILE A 226 3.88 21.54 -18.74
C ILE A 226 2.51 22.02 -19.22
N VAL A 227 1.51 21.16 -19.01
CA VAL A 227 0.08 21.45 -19.04
C VAL A 227 -0.18 22.85 -18.47
N GLU A 228 -0.51 23.80 -19.34
CA GLU A 228 -1.14 25.04 -18.91
C GLU A 228 -2.27 24.70 -17.93
N MET A 229 -2.31 25.35 -16.76
CA MET A 229 -3.30 25.14 -15.70
C MET A 229 -4.75 25.26 -16.21
N ARG A 230 -5.27 24.22 -16.86
CA ARG A 230 -6.59 24.15 -17.50
C ARG A 230 -7.42 23.03 -16.86
N PRO A 231 -7.98 23.24 -15.65
CA PRO A 231 -8.94 22.32 -15.02
C PRO A 231 -10.10 21.94 -15.96
N GLU A 232 -10.47 22.86 -16.86
CA GLU A 232 -11.53 22.73 -17.86
C GLU A 232 -11.28 21.57 -18.87
N GLN A 233 -10.04 21.09 -18.98
CA GLN A 233 -9.68 20.00 -19.88
C GLN A 233 -9.67 18.62 -19.19
N THR A 234 -9.82 18.56 -17.87
CA THR A 234 -9.87 17.30 -17.11
C THR A 234 -11.21 16.59 -17.27
N ALA A 235 -11.19 15.29 -17.52
CA ALA A 235 -12.42 14.48 -17.55
C ALA A 235 -12.94 14.27 -16.12
N ILE A 236 -14.25 14.50 -15.90
CA ILE A 236 -14.90 14.35 -14.58
C ILE A 236 -15.98 13.27 -14.69
N ALA A 237 -15.68 12.09 -14.17
CA ALA A 237 -16.48 10.89 -14.37
C ALA A 237 -17.81 10.84 -13.59
N ASP A 238 -17.92 11.53 -12.45
CA ASP A 238 -19.01 11.38 -11.47
C ASP A 238 -20.22 12.31 -11.67
N THR A 239 -20.12 13.29 -12.57
CA THR A 239 -21.20 14.27 -12.78
C THR A 239 -22.32 13.72 -13.66
N LYS A 240 -23.58 14.16 -13.44
CA LYS A 240 -24.72 13.75 -14.29
C LYS A 240 -24.54 14.09 -15.77
N SER A 241 -23.73 15.09 -16.08
CA SER A 241 -23.40 15.52 -17.44
C SER A 241 -22.27 14.71 -18.09
N SER A 242 -21.54 13.90 -17.32
CA SER A 242 -20.38 13.17 -17.84
C SER A 242 -20.78 12.15 -18.90
N ALA A 243 -19.92 11.94 -19.89
CA ALA A 243 -20.14 10.92 -20.91
C ALA A 243 -20.32 9.52 -20.29
N LEU A 244 -19.59 9.23 -19.21
CA LEU A 244 -19.68 7.98 -18.46
C LEU A 244 -21.07 7.76 -17.87
N VAL A 245 -21.59 8.69 -17.07
CA VAL A 245 -22.89 8.55 -16.41
C VAL A 245 -24.01 8.44 -17.45
N ARG A 246 -23.92 9.20 -18.53
CA ARG A 246 -24.87 9.13 -19.64
C ARG A 246 -24.84 7.78 -20.35
N ALA A 247 -23.66 7.25 -20.68
CA ALA A 247 -23.52 5.96 -21.33
C ALA A 247 -24.15 4.83 -20.51
N PHE A 248 -23.89 4.81 -19.19
CA PHE A 248 -24.49 3.83 -18.28
C PHE A 248 -26.00 4.01 -18.08
N GLY A 249 -26.52 5.22 -18.24
CA GLY A 249 -27.96 5.50 -18.23
C GLY A 249 -28.67 5.02 -19.50
N GLU A 250 -27.98 4.95 -20.64
CA GLU A 250 -28.54 4.47 -21.91
C GLU A 250 -28.52 2.93 -22.01
N ASP A 251 -27.36 2.31 -21.81
CA ASP A 251 -27.19 0.85 -21.87
C ASP A 251 -25.93 0.43 -21.11
N LYS A 252 -26.10 -0.17 -19.93
CA LYS A 252 -24.99 -0.59 -19.05
C LYS A 252 -24.01 -1.54 -19.75
N LYS A 253 -24.50 -2.48 -20.54
CA LYS A 253 -23.66 -3.51 -21.17
C LYS A 253 -22.81 -2.89 -22.27
N LYS A 254 -23.41 -2.03 -23.09
CA LYS A 254 -22.65 -1.27 -24.09
C LYS A 254 -21.68 -0.29 -23.45
N ALA A 255 -22.08 0.35 -22.35
CA ALA A 255 -21.24 1.30 -21.64
C ALA A 255 -19.96 0.66 -21.08
N LEU A 256 -20.04 -0.55 -20.50
CA LEU A 256 -18.85 -1.27 -20.00
C LEU A 256 -17.80 -1.44 -21.10
N THR A 257 -18.24 -1.91 -22.27
CA THR A 257 -17.36 -2.07 -23.43
C THR A 257 -16.96 -0.73 -24.03
N ALA A 258 -17.84 0.25 -24.12
CA ALA A 258 -17.54 1.53 -24.77
C ALA A 258 -16.61 2.41 -23.95
N MET A 259 -16.72 2.36 -22.63
CA MET A 259 -15.99 3.24 -21.72
C MET A 259 -14.64 2.64 -21.27
N GLY A 260 -14.29 1.45 -21.76
CA GLY A 260 -13.05 0.74 -21.42
C GLY A 260 -13.01 0.37 -19.94
N CYS A 261 -14.11 -0.22 -19.45
CA CYS A 261 -14.22 -0.55 -18.03
C CYS A 261 -13.35 -1.75 -17.65
N VAL A 262 -12.69 -1.65 -16.49
CA VAL A 262 -11.87 -2.69 -15.87
C VAL A 262 -12.30 -2.91 -14.42
N ALA A 263 -12.21 -4.14 -13.95
CA ALA A 263 -12.42 -4.51 -12.54
C ALA A 263 -11.18 -5.25 -12.03
N LEU A 264 -10.92 -5.16 -10.73
CA LEU A 264 -9.88 -5.95 -10.09
C LEU A 264 -10.48 -7.30 -9.69
N GLY A 265 -10.03 -8.39 -10.32
CA GLY A 265 -10.55 -9.73 -10.07
C GLY A 265 -9.58 -10.80 -10.54
N GLU A 266 -9.78 -12.03 -10.09
CA GLU A 266 -9.08 -13.19 -10.65
C GLU A 266 -9.50 -13.41 -12.10
N GLU A 267 -8.57 -13.84 -12.97
CA GLU A 267 -8.87 -14.13 -14.38
C GLU A 267 -10.07 -15.09 -14.48
N GLY A 268 -11.14 -14.65 -15.16
CA GLY A 268 -12.37 -15.44 -15.38
C GLY A 268 -13.48 -15.24 -14.33
N LEU A 269 -13.28 -14.39 -13.31
CA LEU A 269 -14.30 -14.02 -12.32
C LEU A 269 -14.56 -12.51 -12.35
N ASP A 270 -15.33 -12.08 -13.35
CA ASP A 270 -15.70 -10.68 -13.61
C ASP A 270 -16.80 -10.14 -12.65
N LYS A 271 -16.69 -10.48 -11.35
CA LYS A 271 -17.68 -10.15 -10.31
C LYS A 271 -18.11 -8.68 -10.31
N GLY A 272 -17.18 -7.77 -10.61
CA GLY A 272 -17.47 -6.34 -10.72
C GLY A 272 -18.31 -6.01 -11.95
N LEU A 273 -17.89 -6.46 -13.15
CA LEU A 273 -18.56 -6.18 -14.42
C LEU A 273 -19.98 -6.77 -14.41
N ASP A 274 -20.14 -8.01 -13.93
CA ASP A 274 -21.43 -8.67 -13.82
C ASP A 274 -22.34 -7.96 -12.81
N ALA A 275 -21.82 -7.61 -11.62
CA ALA A 275 -22.59 -6.93 -10.60
C ALA A 275 -23.14 -5.58 -11.09
N VAL A 276 -22.39 -4.83 -11.91
CA VAL A 276 -22.89 -3.55 -12.43
C VAL A 276 -24.03 -3.71 -13.44
N ILE A 277 -24.06 -4.81 -14.19
CA ILE A 277 -25.18 -5.13 -15.08
C ILE A 277 -26.43 -5.48 -14.26
N GLU A 278 -26.26 -6.30 -13.22
CA GLU A 278 -27.36 -6.82 -12.40
C GLU A 278 -27.96 -5.77 -11.46
N GLN A 279 -27.14 -4.89 -10.90
CA GLN A 279 -27.59 -3.94 -9.88
C GLN A 279 -28.35 -2.77 -10.50
N PRO A 280 -29.55 -2.41 -10.00
CA PRO A 280 -30.37 -1.36 -10.59
C PRO A 280 -29.75 0.03 -10.37
N LEU A 281 -29.20 0.28 -9.19
CA LEU A 281 -28.63 1.56 -8.77
C LEU A 281 -27.12 1.43 -8.63
N LEU A 282 -26.40 2.33 -9.29
CA LEU A 282 -24.95 2.42 -9.27
C LEU A 282 -24.55 3.75 -8.62
N ALA A 283 -23.49 3.76 -7.83
CA ALA A 283 -22.86 5.02 -7.40
C ALA A 283 -21.68 5.32 -8.31
N PHE A 284 -21.69 6.51 -8.92
CA PHE A 284 -20.57 7.03 -9.69
C PHE A 284 -19.72 7.89 -8.77
N ASN A 285 -18.51 7.41 -8.46
CA ASN A 285 -17.52 8.16 -7.69
C ASN A 285 -16.43 8.66 -8.63
N LYS A 286 -15.62 9.62 -8.16
CA LYS A 286 -14.55 10.22 -8.97
C LYS A 286 -13.53 9.21 -9.50
N THR A 287 -13.22 8.17 -8.73
CA THR A 287 -12.19 7.15 -9.08
C THR A 287 -12.76 5.84 -9.59
N HIS A 288 -14.05 5.55 -9.36
CA HIS A 288 -14.66 4.26 -9.68
C HIS A 288 -16.19 4.35 -9.67
N ILE A 289 -16.83 3.34 -10.27
CA ILE A 289 -18.26 3.04 -10.16
C ILE A 289 -18.41 1.93 -9.11
N CYS A 290 -19.23 2.16 -8.10
CA CYS A 290 -19.60 1.15 -7.11
C CYS A 290 -20.90 0.46 -7.53
N ALA A 291 -20.85 -0.85 -7.74
CA ALA A 291 -22.01 -1.67 -8.08
C ALA A 291 -23.10 -1.67 -6.99
N TYR A 292 -22.72 -1.46 -5.72
CA TYR A 292 -23.62 -1.52 -4.57
C TYR A 292 -23.96 -0.14 -4.00
N ASN A 293 -23.89 0.91 -4.82
CA ASN A 293 -24.31 2.25 -4.44
C ASN A 293 -23.64 2.78 -3.14
N ASN A 294 -22.34 2.54 -2.98
CA ASN A 294 -21.54 2.88 -1.79
C ASN A 294 -21.98 2.20 -0.48
N ILE A 295 -22.76 1.11 -0.55
CA ILE A 295 -23.12 0.28 0.61
C ILE A 295 -22.40 -1.06 0.46
N CYS A 296 -21.36 -1.29 1.27
CA CYS A 296 -20.54 -2.50 1.15
C CYS A 296 -21.37 -3.76 1.47
N PRO A 297 -21.38 -4.78 0.60
CA PRO A 297 -22.11 -6.02 0.88
C PRO A 297 -21.42 -6.84 1.97
N PRO A 298 -22.13 -7.75 2.67
CA PRO A 298 -21.57 -8.53 3.78
C PRO A 298 -20.32 -9.34 3.43
N SER A 299 -20.15 -9.75 2.16
CA SER A 299 -18.94 -10.44 1.71
C SER A 299 -17.68 -9.56 1.81
N ILE A 300 -17.80 -8.26 1.48
CA ILE A 300 -16.71 -7.29 1.52
C ILE A 300 -16.41 -6.88 2.96
N VAL A 301 -17.45 -6.67 3.77
CA VAL A 301 -17.29 -6.38 5.20
C VAL A 301 -16.66 -7.55 5.94
N GLY A 302 -17.09 -8.79 5.64
CA GLY A 302 -16.54 -10.01 6.23
C GLY A 302 -15.08 -10.29 5.88
N GLU A 303 -14.59 -9.76 4.75
CA GLU A 303 -13.19 -9.81 4.32
C GLU A 303 -12.33 -8.70 4.94
N GLY A 304 -12.92 -7.73 5.65
CA GLY A 304 -12.20 -6.63 6.27
C GLY A 304 -11.73 -5.54 5.29
N ILE A 305 -12.33 -5.51 4.09
CA ILE A 305 -12.02 -4.54 3.02
C ILE A 305 -13.15 -3.51 2.83
N GLU A 306 -13.91 -3.25 3.91
CA GLU A 306 -14.98 -2.26 3.92
C GLU A 306 -14.45 -0.87 3.49
N MET A 307 -15.15 -0.24 2.56
CA MET A 307 -14.82 1.07 1.99
C MET A 307 -13.42 1.17 1.33
N ARG A 308 -12.73 0.05 1.14
CA ARG A 308 -11.44 -0.02 0.45
C ARG A 308 -11.62 -0.27 -1.04
N CYS A 309 -12.22 0.71 -1.72
CA CYS A 309 -12.56 0.59 -3.13
C CYS A 309 -11.33 0.35 -4.03
N ALA A 310 -10.13 0.75 -3.59
CA ALA A 310 -8.86 0.54 -4.27
C ALA A 310 -8.58 -0.93 -4.63
N ILE A 311 -8.97 -1.86 -3.75
CA ILE A 311 -8.77 -3.31 -3.88
C ILE A 311 -10.10 -4.08 -3.96
N CYS A 312 -11.22 -3.36 -3.99
CA CYS A 312 -12.55 -3.98 -4.00
C CYS A 312 -12.85 -4.63 -5.37
N PRO A 313 -13.28 -5.91 -5.39
CA PRO A 313 -13.59 -6.60 -6.64
C PRO A 313 -14.88 -6.12 -7.32
N TYR A 314 -15.77 -5.43 -6.58
CA TYR A 314 -17.01 -4.87 -7.11
C TYR A 314 -16.87 -3.42 -7.58
N ALA A 315 -15.70 -2.81 -7.42
CA ALA A 315 -15.43 -1.47 -7.94
C ALA A 315 -15.00 -1.60 -9.41
N ILE A 316 -15.74 -0.96 -10.31
CA ILE A 316 -15.37 -0.84 -11.73
C ILE A 316 -14.70 0.50 -11.95
N ARG A 317 -13.67 0.52 -12.77
CA ARG A 317 -13.00 1.75 -13.20
C ARG A 317 -13.12 1.85 -14.71
N ALA A 318 -13.12 3.05 -15.22
CA ALA A 318 -13.30 3.36 -16.64
C ALA A 318 -12.25 4.40 -17.05
N LEU A 319 -12.01 4.55 -18.34
CA LEU A 319 -10.97 5.43 -18.85
C LEU A 319 -11.10 6.88 -18.35
N ASP A 320 -12.32 7.39 -18.22
CA ASP A 320 -12.56 8.76 -17.72
C ASP A 320 -12.24 8.96 -16.23
N HIS A 321 -12.00 7.87 -15.46
CA HIS A 321 -11.55 7.97 -14.08
C HIS A 321 -10.02 8.15 -13.96
N LEU A 322 -9.24 7.96 -15.03
CA LEU A 322 -7.77 8.04 -14.99
C LEU A 322 -7.26 9.31 -14.28
N PRO A 323 -7.73 10.53 -14.61
CA PRO A 323 -7.21 11.73 -13.96
C PRO A 323 -7.45 11.75 -12.44
N ALA A 324 -8.64 11.30 -12.02
CA ALA A 324 -8.99 11.21 -10.61
C ALA A 324 -8.22 10.12 -9.86
N ILE A 325 -7.96 8.97 -10.51
CA ILE A 325 -7.14 7.89 -9.96
C ILE A 325 -5.71 8.38 -9.73
N THR A 326 -5.10 9.05 -10.72
CA THR A 326 -3.75 9.60 -10.58
C THR A 326 -3.69 10.66 -9.47
N ALA A 327 -4.70 11.54 -9.36
CA ALA A 327 -4.81 12.50 -8.26
C ALA A 327 -4.90 11.81 -6.89
N CYS A 328 -5.73 10.77 -6.78
CA CYS A 328 -5.87 9.96 -5.57
C CYS A 328 -4.56 9.28 -5.17
N MET A 329 -3.84 8.69 -6.13
CA MET A 329 -2.53 8.08 -5.90
C MET A 329 -1.52 9.10 -5.36
N ARG A 330 -1.46 10.32 -5.92
CA ARG A 330 -0.58 11.38 -5.39
C ARG A 330 -0.93 11.75 -3.96
N GLY A 331 -2.21 11.93 -3.64
CA GLY A 331 -2.65 12.19 -2.28
C GLY A 331 -2.24 11.07 -1.29
N ILE A 332 -2.30 9.80 -1.72
CA ILE A 332 -1.83 8.67 -0.90
C ILE A 332 -0.30 8.71 -0.72
N ILE A 333 0.46 8.98 -1.79
CA ILE A 333 1.92 9.11 -1.76
C ILE A 333 2.36 10.23 -0.80
N GLU A 334 1.70 11.38 -0.84
CA GLU A 334 1.95 12.52 0.06
C GLU A 334 1.75 12.11 1.53
N ARG A 335 0.64 11.42 1.83
CA ARG A 335 0.35 10.91 3.18
C ARG A 335 1.35 9.85 3.63
N LEU A 336 1.75 8.94 2.74
CA LEU A 336 2.78 7.93 3.03
C LEU A 336 4.12 8.60 3.37
N GLY A 337 4.53 9.61 2.60
CA GLY A 337 5.75 10.37 2.86
C GLY A 337 5.79 10.97 4.27
N LYS A 338 4.66 11.52 4.75
CA LYS A 338 4.53 12.01 6.13
C LYS A 338 4.64 10.89 7.16
N LEU A 339 3.94 9.78 6.98
CA LEU A 339 4.01 8.66 7.93
C LEU A 339 5.43 8.10 8.00
N THR A 340 6.12 7.98 6.86
CA THR A 340 7.53 7.59 6.80
C THR A 340 8.42 8.59 7.54
N GLN A 341 8.22 9.89 7.36
CA GLN A 341 8.96 10.92 8.12
C GLN A 341 8.72 10.84 9.62
N GLN A 342 7.46 10.62 10.05
CA GLN A 342 7.11 10.41 11.46
C GLN A 342 7.81 9.16 12.03
N LEU A 343 7.91 8.09 11.24
CA LEU A 343 8.64 6.88 11.57
C LEU A 343 10.17 7.02 11.48
N GLY A 344 10.71 7.98 10.75
CA GLY A 344 12.13 8.31 10.75
C GLY A 344 12.55 9.03 12.03
N ASN A 345 11.68 9.91 12.54
CA ASN A 345 11.92 10.75 13.72
C ASN A 345 11.50 10.08 15.06
N LYS A 346 11.75 8.76 15.19
CA LYS A 346 11.23 7.89 16.26
C LYS A 346 11.82 8.10 17.66
N GLU A 347 12.97 8.74 17.80
CA GLU A 347 13.67 8.79 19.09
C GLU A 347 12.88 9.60 20.14
N GLY A 348 12.26 8.87 21.09
CA GLY A 348 11.67 9.41 22.32
C GLY A 348 10.34 10.16 22.18
N LYS A 349 9.72 10.23 20.99
CA LYS A 349 8.52 11.06 20.75
C LYS A 349 7.18 10.32 20.80
N TYR A 350 7.15 9.00 20.56
CA TYR A 350 5.92 8.24 20.42
C TYR A 350 5.92 7.00 21.31
N ALA A 351 4.76 6.63 21.85
CA ALA A 351 4.58 5.37 22.55
C ALA A 351 4.53 4.20 21.56
N GLU A 352 4.81 2.97 22.02
CA GLU A 352 4.82 1.76 21.18
C GLU A 352 3.47 1.53 20.47
N GLY A 353 2.35 1.77 21.16
CA GLY A 353 1.01 1.67 20.57
C GLY A 353 0.73 2.70 19.47
N ASP A 354 1.32 3.89 19.55
CA ASP A 354 1.19 4.92 18.51
C ASP A 354 2.00 4.52 17.27
N LEU A 355 3.18 3.93 17.47
CA LEU A 355 4.00 3.41 16.37
C LEU A 355 3.31 2.25 15.63
N ASP A 356 2.65 1.35 16.35
CA ASP A 356 1.86 0.27 15.75
C ASP A 356 0.67 0.81 14.94
N ALA A 357 -0.01 1.84 15.43
CA ALA A 357 -1.09 2.49 14.70
C ALA A 357 -0.58 3.16 13.42
N ILE A 358 0.54 3.89 13.49
CA ILE A 358 1.18 4.53 12.32
C ILE A 358 1.61 3.49 11.29
N ASN A 359 2.24 2.39 11.71
CA ASN A 359 2.61 1.30 10.80
C ASN A 359 1.39 0.64 10.16
N THR A 360 0.31 0.42 10.92
CA THR A 360 -0.93 -0.16 10.41
C THR A 360 -1.57 0.73 9.33
N GLU A 361 -1.62 2.05 9.56
CA GLU A 361 -2.14 3.00 8.57
C GLU A 361 -1.25 3.07 7.33
N ARG A 362 0.08 3.06 7.52
CA ARG A 362 1.05 3.03 6.41
C ARG A 362 0.84 1.79 5.53
N ASP A 363 0.72 0.61 6.13
CA ASP A 363 0.55 -0.63 5.41
C ASP A 363 -0.78 -0.63 4.62
N ARG A 364 -1.86 -0.11 5.22
CA ARG A 364 -3.15 0.07 4.53
C ARG A 364 -3.06 1.01 3.33
N LEU A 365 -2.44 2.17 3.49
CA LEU A 365 -2.27 3.14 2.41
C LEU A 365 -1.38 2.59 1.28
N ALA A 366 -0.35 1.81 1.61
CA ALA A 366 0.50 1.16 0.62
C ALA A 366 -0.27 0.12 -0.21
N GLU A 367 -1.12 -0.68 0.43
CA GLU A 367 -1.99 -1.62 -0.27
C GLU A 367 -3.00 -0.91 -1.18
N ASP A 368 -3.61 0.18 -0.72
CA ASP A 368 -4.53 0.98 -1.53
C ASP A 368 -3.82 1.62 -2.73
N LEU A 369 -2.60 2.14 -2.53
CA LEU A 369 -1.77 2.66 -3.61
C LEU A 369 -1.48 1.59 -4.68
N ALA A 370 -1.15 0.37 -4.26
CA ALA A 370 -0.93 -0.74 -5.18
C ALA A 370 -2.18 -1.08 -5.99
N GLY A 371 -3.35 -1.15 -5.34
CA GLY A 371 -4.64 -1.39 -6.02
C GLY A 371 -4.96 -0.31 -7.07
N TRP A 372 -4.72 0.96 -6.74
CA TRP A 372 -4.88 2.05 -7.69
C TRP A 372 -3.85 2.03 -8.82
N ALA A 373 -2.58 1.71 -8.54
CA ALA A 373 -1.53 1.62 -9.55
C ALA A 373 -1.80 0.52 -10.58
N ILE A 374 -2.27 -0.65 -10.14
CA ILE A 374 -2.69 -1.73 -11.05
C ILE A 374 -3.84 -1.24 -11.93
N SER A 375 -4.82 -0.59 -11.33
CA SER A 375 -5.97 -0.06 -12.06
C SER A 375 -5.58 0.99 -13.10
N GLU A 376 -4.69 1.91 -12.73
CA GLU A 376 -4.14 2.93 -13.63
C GLU A 376 -3.40 2.29 -14.80
N HIS A 377 -2.57 1.28 -14.53
CA HIS A 377 -1.83 0.54 -15.55
C HIS A 377 -2.77 -0.14 -16.57
N GLU A 378 -3.80 -0.84 -16.10
CA GLU A 378 -4.75 -1.52 -16.99
C GLU A 378 -5.59 -0.53 -17.80
N LEU A 379 -5.99 0.60 -17.20
CA LEU A 379 -6.68 1.67 -17.92
C LEU A 379 -5.78 2.31 -19.00
N TRP A 380 -4.49 2.52 -18.73
CA TRP A 380 -3.55 3.01 -19.75
C TRP A 380 -3.32 2.01 -20.88
N ARG A 381 -3.27 0.71 -20.56
CA ARG A 381 -3.19 -0.37 -21.55
C ARG A 381 -4.42 -0.32 -22.46
N GLU A 382 -5.61 -0.19 -21.88
CA GLU A 382 -6.86 -0.08 -22.62
C GLU A 382 -6.96 1.20 -23.45
N TYR A 383 -6.51 2.34 -22.91
CA TYR A 383 -6.41 3.60 -23.64
C TYR A 383 -5.53 3.45 -24.90
N LYS A 384 -4.34 2.85 -24.75
CA LYS A 384 -3.41 2.64 -25.86
C LYS A 384 -3.99 1.67 -26.89
N ARG A 385 -4.59 0.56 -26.45
CA ARG A 385 -5.28 -0.41 -27.33
C ARG A 385 -6.30 0.29 -28.24
N ARG A 386 -7.12 1.19 -27.68
CA ARG A 386 -8.13 1.95 -28.43
C ARG A 386 -7.55 3.00 -29.36
N LYS A 387 -6.56 3.76 -28.88
CA LYS A 387 -5.89 4.79 -29.66
C LYS A 387 -5.21 4.20 -30.91
N ASP A 388 -4.54 3.06 -30.75
CA ASP A 388 -3.80 2.39 -31.82
C ASP A 388 -4.72 1.50 -32.70
N GLY A 389 -5.98 1.30 -32.28
CA GLY A 389 -6.97 0.50 -33.02
C GLY A 389 -6.63 -0.98 -33.17
N MET A 390 -5.64 -1.49 -32.42
CA MET A 390 -5.21 -2.89 -32.44
C MET A 390 -6.05 -3.73 -31.48
N GLY A 391 -6.54 -4.89 -31.95
CA GLY A 391 -7.25 -5.84 -31.10
C GLY A 391 -8.66 -5.42 -30.69
N MET A 392 -9.27 -4.44 -31.37
CA MET A 392 -10.70 -4.12 -31.21
C MET A 392 -11.53 -5.01 -32.15
N THR A 393 -12.59 -5.60 -31.61
CA THR A 393 -13.62 -6.28 -32.39
C THR A 393 -14.37 -5.30 -33.29
N ALA A 394 -14.97 -5.80 -34.38
CA ALA A 394 -15.80 -4.97 -35.25
C ALA A 394 -16.91 -4.28 -34.44
N SER A 395 -17.55 -4.98 -33.51
CA SER A 395 -18.58 -4.42 -32.62
C SER A 395 -18.07 -3.27 -31.75
N GLU A 396 -16.85 -3.34 -31.20
CA GLU A 396 -16.26 -2.26 -30.39
C GLU A 396 -15.95 -1.01 -31.20
N ARG A 397 -15.58 -1.19 -32.49
CA ARG A 397 -15.20 -0.07 -33.37
C ARG A 397 -16.37 0.81 -33.78
N TRP A 398 -17.60 0.30 -33.69
CA TRP A 398 -18.83 0.99 -34.12
C TRP A 398 -19.72 1.46 -32.97
N ILE A 399 -19.25 1.40 -31.70
CA ILE A 399 -20.01 1.94 -30.57
C ILE A 399 -19.84 3.46 -30.53
N GLY A 400 -20.94 4.21 -30.72
CA GLY A 400 -20.93 5.69 -30.73
C GLY A 400 -20.72 6.36 -29.35
N MET A 401 -20.54 5.57 -28.29
CA MET A 401 -20.18 6.05 -26.95
C MET A 401 -18.65 6.06 -26.86
N GLU A 402 -18.07 7.25 -26.68
CA GLU A 402 -16.61 7.40 -26.64
C GLU A 402 -16.20 8.18 -25.38
N PRO A 403 -15.24 7.66 -24.59
CA PRO A 403 -14.69 8.32 -23.39
C PRO A 403 -14.22 9.75 -23.67
N GLU A 404 -14.47 10.66 -22.72
CA GLU A 404 -14.01 12.04 -22.82
C GLU A 404 -12.49 12.13 -22.89
N ILE A 405 -11.78 11.26 -22.16
CA ILE A 405 -10.32 11.25 -22.15
C ILE A 405 -9.73 10.94 -23.54
N ILE A 406 -10.41 10.12 -24.34
CA ILE A 406 -10.00 9.82 -25.72
C ILE A 406 -10.30 11.02 -26.64
N LYS A 407 -11.50 11.60 -26.53
CA LYS A 407 -11.89 12.80 -27.32
C LYS A 407 -10.94 13.97 -27.12
N ARG A 408 -10.50 14.16 -25.88
CA ARG A 408 -9.58 15.24 -25.47
C ARG A 408 -8.12 14.92 -25.75
N LYS A 409 -7.81 13.75 -26.34
CA LYS A 409 -6.46 13.29 -26.71
C LYS A 409 -5.47 13.36 -25.55
N PHE A 410 -5.91 12.92 -24.37
CA PHE A 410 -5.11 13.01 -23.16
C PHE A 410 -3.77 12.28 -23.30
N SER A 411 -2.68 12.93 -22.90
CA SER A 411 -1.33 12.36 -22.86
C SER A 411 -0.95 11.98 -21.44
N ARG A 412 -0.17 10.90 -21.31
CA ARG A 412 0.53 10.62 -20.06
C ARG A 412 1.76 11.53 -20.03
N GLU A 413 1.72 12.55 -19.20
CA GLU A 413 2.81 13.52 -19.04
C GLU A 413 3.50 13.37 -17.69
N ALA A 414 4.78 13.72 -17.65
CA ALA A 414 5.54 13.77 -16.41
C ALA A 414 4.93 14.82 -15.49
N PHE A 415 4.69 14.45 -14.23
CA PHE A 415 4.33 15.44 -13.25
C PHE A 415 5.60 16.16 -12.77
N PRO A 416 5.56 17.49 -12.56
CA PRO A 416 6.73 18.24 -12.15
C PRO A 416 7.36 17.71 -10.87
N SER A 417 8.69 17.72 -10.77
CA SER A 417 9.42 17.32 -9.56
C SER A 417 9.93 18.51 -8.74
N GLU A 418 10.11 19.66 -9.38
CA GLU A 418 10.51 20.90 -8.70
C GLU A 418 9.39 21.37 -7.77
N GLN A 419 9.74 21.78 -6.55
CA GLN A 419 8.76 21.97 -5.47
C GLN A 419 7.64 22.96 -5.85
N VAL A 420 7.98 24.11 -6.41
CA VAL A 420 6.99 25.15 -6.78
C VAL A 420 6.16 24.71 -7.99
N GLU A 421 6.80 24.11 -8.99
CA GLU A 421 6.13 23.61 -10.18
C GLU A 421 5.16 22.46 -9.84
N TYR A 422 5.58 21.57 -8.93
CA TYR A 422 4.75 20.52 -8.34
C TYR A 422 3.53 21.12 -7.64
N LEU A 423 3.72 22.14 -6.81
CA LEU A 423 2.62 22.78 -6.09
C LEU A 423 1.63 23.47 -7.05
N LEU A 424 2.10 24.15 -8.09
CA LEU A 424 1.22 24.77 -9.09
C LEU A 424 0.43 23.71 -9.89
N ALA A 425 1.08 22.60 -10.24
CA ALA A 425 0.41 21.48 -10.90
C ALA A 425 -0.61 20.79 -9.97
N ARG A 426 -0.27 20.59 -8.69
CA ARG A 426 -1.21 20.04 -7.68
C ARG A 426 -2.36 20.99 -7.42
N LEU A 427 -2.15 22.30 -7.46
CA LEU A 427 -3.21 23.30 -7.30
C LEU A 427 -4.24 23.20 -8.43
N ALA A 428 -3.79 23.03 -9.68
CA ALA A 428 -4.69 22.82 -10.82
C ALA A 428 -5.48 21.51 -10.71
N GLU A 429 -4.85 20.46 -10.19
CA GLU A 429 -5.49 19.17 -9.93
C GLU A 429 -6.49 19.24 -8.76
N ASP A 430 -6.16 19.95 -7.69
CA ASP A 430 -7.00 20.12 -6.50
C ASP A 430 -8.32 20.82 -6.83
N VAL A 431 -8.27 21.86 -7.67
CA VAL A 431 -9.48 22.52 -8.19
C VAL A 431 -10.41 21.52 -8.92
N SER A 432 -9.85 20.49 -9.57
CA SER A 432 -10.63 19.45 -10.26
C SER A 432 -11.09 18.34 -9.30
N PHE A 433 -10.24 17.98 -8.32
CA PHE A 433 -10.40 16.84 -7.45
C PHE A 433 -10.06 17.15 -5.98
N PRO A 434 -10.85 17.99 -5.30
CA PRO A 434 -10.50 18.50 -3.97
C PRO A 434 -10.47 17.43 -2.87
N LEU A 435 -11.15 16.31 -3.10
CA LEU A 435 -11.19 15.17 -2.18
C LEU A 435 -9.86 14.42 -2.05
N PHE A 436 -8.91 14.62 -2.98
CA PHE A 436 -7.65 13.87 -3.02
C PHE A 436 -6.44 14.68 -2.57
N THR A 437 -6.67 15.87 -2.01
CA THR A 437 -5.58 16.71 -1.53
C THR A 437 -5.25 16.39 -0.09
N SER A 438 -3.94 16.18 0.14
CA SER A 438 -3.40 15.89 1.45
C SER A 438 -3.30 17.16 2.30
N GLN A 439 -3.29 16.99 3.62
CA GLN A 439 -3.10 18.11 4.55
C GLN A 439 -1.72 18.77 4.37
N GLU A 440 -0.74 17.97 3.94
CA GLU A 440 0.63 18.39 3.67
C GLU A 440 0.64 19.40 2.51
N VAL A 441 -0.03 19.07 1.41
CA VAL A 441 -0.13 19.98 0.25
C VAL A 441 -0.98 21.21 0.57
N GLN A 442 -2.06 21.08 1.33
CA GLN A 442 -2.83 22.25 1.79
C GLN A 442 -1.95 23.23 2.58
N THR A 443 -1.09 22.71 3.46
CA THR A 443 -0.15 23.55 4.21
C THR A 443 0.84 24.24 3.27
N GLN A 444 1.33 23.55 2.23
CA GLN A 444 2.19 24.16 1.22
C GLN A 444 1.46 25.21 0.36
N PHE A 445 0.17 25.03 0.09
CA PHE A 445 -0.67 26.05 -0.55
C PHE A 445 -0.79 27.31 0.30
N ASP A 446 -0.96 27.16 1.62
CA ASP A 446 -0.96 28.31 2.53
C ASP A 446 0.38 29.04 2.51
N TYR A 447 1.50 28.31 2.51
CA TYR A 447 2.84 28.91 2.35
C TYR A 447 2.99 29.66 1.02
N LEU A 448 2.51 29.08 -0.08
CA LEU A 448 2.54 29.72 -1.38
C LEU A 448 1.67 30.99 -1.41
N LYS A 449 0.48 30.94 -0.79
CA LYS A 449 -0.43 32.08 -0.62
C LYS A 449 0.26 33.22 0.13
N MET A 450 0.86 32.91 1.29
CA MET A 450 1.60 33.88 2.10
C MET A 450 2.69 34.55 1.29
N ARG A 451 3.44 33.77 0.52
CA ARG A 451 4.55 34.24 -0.29
C ARG A 451 4.11 35.21 -1.40
N ILE A 452 3.01 34.90 -2.09
CA ILE A 452 2.42 35.81 -3.10
C ILE A 452 1.99 37.12 -2.45
N LEU A 453 1.31 37.08 -1.30
CA LEU A 453 0.86 38.28 -0.59
C LEU A 453 2.04 39.17 -0.14
N VAL A 454 3.14 38.57 0.33
CA VAL A 454 4.37 39.32 0.67
C VAL A 454 4.97 39.97 -0.58
N LEU A 455 5.05 39.24 -1.69
CA LEU A 455 5.56 39.75 -2.97
C LEU A 455 4.74 40.91 -3.53
N GLU A 456 3.43 40.94 -3.25
CA GLU A 456 2.52 42.03 -3.63
C GLU A 456 2.49 43.20 -2.63
N GLY A 457 3.26 43.12 -1.52
CA GLY A 457 3.23 44.14 -0.46
C GLY A 457 1.94 44.12 0.38
N ARG A 458 1.17 43.03 0.32
CA ARG A 458 -0.15 42.84 0.97
C ARG A 458 -0.07 41.92 2.19
N ALA A 459 1.11 41.84 2.84
CA ALA A 459 1.35 40.94 3.96
C ALA A 459 0.38 41.15 5.14
N LEU A 460 -0.09 42.38 5.37
CA LEU A 460 -1.05 42.69 6.44
C LEU A 460 -2.43 42.03 6.23
N GLU A 461 -2.77 41.60 5.01
CA GLU A 461 -4.00 40.86 4.75
C GLU A 461 -4.01 39.47 5.39
N LEU A 462 -2.82 38.90 5.67
CA LEU A 462 -2.69 37.65 6.44
C LEU A 462 -3.25 37.80 7.87
N LEU A 463 -3.12 39.00 8.46
CA LEU A 463 -3.61 39.32 9.79
C LEU A 463 -5.07 39.77 9.78
N ALA A 464 -5.54 40.30 8.65
CA ALA A 464 -6.89 40.83 8.48
C ALA A 464 -7.91 39.77 8.02
N SER A 465 -7.44 38.62 7.53
CA SER A 465 -8.30 37.57 6.97
C SER A 465 -9.27 37.02 8.02
N ARG A 466 -10.53 37.46 7.96
CA ARG A 466 -11.66 36.65 8.43
C ARG A 466 -11.80 35.52 7.44
N MET A 467 -11.40 34.29 7.81
CA MET A 467 -11.59 33.12 6.96
C MET A 467 -13.06 33.03 6.50
N PRO A 468 -13.35 33.25 5.22
CA PRO A 468 -14.68 32.98 4.69
C PRO A 468 -14.89 31.46 4.76
N LEU A 469 -15.96 31.02 5.42
CA LEU A 469 -16.27 29.59 5.56
C LEU A 469 -16.78 28.95 4.25
N ASP A 470 -16.99 29.76 3.21
CA ASP A 470 -17.70 29.43 1.97
C ASP A 470 -16.84 29.48 0.71
N VAL A 471 -15.54 29.76 0.80
CA VAL A 471 -14.63 29.86 -0.35
C VAL A 471 -13.70 28.65 -0.39
N ASP A 472 -13.61 28.01 -1.56
CA ASP A 472 -12.62 26.96 -1.85
C ASP A 472 -11.19 27.57 -1.83
N PRO A 473 -10.34 27.21 -0.84
CA PRO A 473 -9.01 27.81 -0.69
C PRO A 473 -8.10 27.60 -1.90
N ALA A 474 -8.24 26.47 -2.59
CA ALA A 474 -7.43 26.13 -3.76
C ALA A 474 -7.84 26.96 -4.98
N ALA A 475 -9.15 27.18 -5.17
CA ALA A 475 -9.66 28.05 -6.21
C ALA A 475 -9.25 29.51 -5.99
N GLU A 476 -9.27 29.99 -4.74
CA GLU A 476 -8.80 31.32 -4.36
C GLU A 476 -7.30 31.49 -4.69
N LEU A 477 -6.47 30.56 -4.23
CA LEU A 477 -5.03 30.59 -4.50
C LEU A 477 -4.73 30.51 -6.00
N ARG A 478 -5.46 29.69 -6.76
CA ARG A 478 -5.32 29.66 -8.23
C ARG A 478 -5.64 31.01 -8.86
N SER A 479 -6.70 31.67 -8.39
CA SER A 479 -7.04 33.01 -8.86
C SER A 479 -5.95 34.02 -8.50
N MET A 480 -5.38 33.93 -7.30
CA MET A 480 -4.25 34.79 -6.91
C MET A 480 -3.02 34.57 -7.79
N VAL A 481 -2.63 33.32 -8.05
CA VAL A 481 -1.50 33.01 -8.94
C VAL A 481 -1.73 33.59 -10.33
N LYS A 482 -2.95 33.44 -10.87
CA LYS A 482 -3.31 33.99 -12.18
C LYS A 482 -3.24 35.52 -12.18
N SER A 483 -3.82 36.19 -11.18
CA SER A 483 -3.74 37.64 -11.05
C SER A 483 -2.29 38.13 -10.92
N PHE A 484 -1.45 37.40 -10.17
CA PHE A 484 -0.03 37.72 -10.01
C PHE A 484 0.75 37.60 -11.33
N MET A 485 0.48 36.54 -12.12
CA MET A 485 1.01 36.38 -13.48
C MET A 485 0.59 37.53 -14.39
N ASP A 486 -0.71 37.82 -14.44
CA ASP A 486 -1.30 38.82 -15.33
C ASP A 486 -0.80 40.24 -14.99
N ALA A 487 -0.71 40.57 -13.70
CA ALA A 487 -0.27 41.89 -13.23
C ALA A 487 1.20 42.19 -13.55
N ARG A 488 2.06 41.16 -13.57
CA ARG A 488 3.50 41.29 -13.83
C ARG A 488 3.91 40.89 -15.25
N GLY A 489 2.96 40.45 -16.08
CA GLY A 489 3.22 39.96 -17.43
C GLY A 489 4.13 38.74 -17.46
N LEU A 490 4.08 37.89 -16.42
CA LEU A 490 4.97 36.74 -16.27
C LEU A 490 4.40 35.50 -16.96
N SER A 491 5.25 34.78 -17.67
CA SER A 491 4.97 33.44 -18.15
C SER A 491 5.04 32.39 -17.02
N HIS A 492 4.51 31.19 -17.27
CA HIS A 492 4.51 30.12 -16.27
C HIS A 492 5.93 29.75 -15.75
N PRO A 493 6.95 29.56 -16.61
CA PRO A 493 8.32 29.30 -16.14
C PRO A 493 8.92 30.46 -15.33
N GLU A 494 8.61 31.70 -15.70
CA GLU A 494 9.10 32.88 -14.98
C GLU A 494 8.48 32.98 -13.59
N VAL A 495 7.19 32.66 -13.45
CA VAL A 495 6.53 32.58 -12.14
C VAL A 495 7.10 31.47 -11.27
N VAL A 496 7.41 30.30 -11.83
CA VAL A 496 8.13 29.25 -11.10
C VAL A 496 9.48 29.77 -10.59
N GLY A 497 10.23 30.50 -11.41
CA GLY A 497 11.50 31.11 -11.02
C GLY A 497 11.35 32.11 -9.86
N VAL A 498 10.42 33.05 -9.99
CA VAL A 498 10.15 34.07 -8.94
C VAL A 498 9.69 33.42 -7.64
N LEU A 499 8.79 32.44 -7.72
CA LEU A 499 8.26 31.76 -6.54
C LEU A 499 9.25 30.75 -5.95
N SER A 500 10.33 30.38 -6.65
CA SER A 500 11.39 29.50 -6.14
C SER A 500 12.58 30.26 -5.50
N ALA A 501 12.73 31.56 -5.74
CA ALA A 501 13.89 32.34 -5.28
C ALA A 501 14.02 32.42 -3.75
N PRO A 502 15.22 32.46 -3.14
CA PRO A 502 15.35 32.68 -1.69
C PRO A 502 14.60 33.93 -1.21
N ILE A 503 14.03 33.89 0.01
CA ILE A 503 13.22 35.01 0.50
C ILE A 503 14.05 36.28 0.67
N GLU A 504 15.36 36.12 0.89
CA GLU A 504 16.36 37.19 1.02
C GLU A 504 16.55 37.94 -0.31
N GLU A 505 16.61 37.22 -1.43
CA GLU A 505 16.66 37.82 -2.77
C GLU A 505 15.34 38.53 -3.10
N ILE A 506 14.22 37.93 -2.68
CA ILE A 506 12.88 38.51 -2.85
C ILE A 506 12.74 39.81 -2.05
N LEU A 507 13.13 39.82 -0.78
CA LEU A 507 13.05 41.00 0.09
C LEU A 507 14.05 42.09 -0.32
N GLY A 508 15.24 41.72 -0.81
CA GLY A 508 16.22 42.68 -1.34
C GLY A 508 15.74 43.41 -2.60
N SER A 509 14.84 42.79 -3.38
CA SER A 509 14.26 43.34 -4.61
C SER A 509 13.01 44.22 -4.41
N LEU A 510 12.41 44.20 -3.21
CA LEU A 510 11.20 44.96 -2.88
C LEU A 510 11.55 46.14 -1.97
N GLU A 511 11.14 47.36 -2.34
CA GLU A 511 11.32 48.57 -1.48
C GLU A 511 10.73 48.38 -0.07
N SER A 512 9.68 47.57 0.06
CA SER A 512 9.08 47.19 1.35
C SER A 512 9.90 46.17 2.16
N GLY A 513 10.68 45.31 1.49
CA GLY A 513 11.55 44.32 2.13
C GLY A 513 12.83 44.94 2.69
N GLN A 514 13.35 46.00 2.04
CA GLN A 514 14.49 46.77 2.55
C GLN A 514 14.16 47.54 3.84
N ASN A 515 12.92 47.99 4.01
CA ASN A 515 12.46 48.59 5.27
C ASN A 515 12.28 47.55 6.39
N LEU A 516 11.83 46.33 6.06
CA LEU A 516 11.69 45.25 7.04
C LEU A 516 13.04 44.69 7.49
N LEU A 517 14.00 44.56 6.56
CA LEU A 517 15.39 44.18 6.83
C LEU A 517 16.09 45.22 7.72
N ARG A 518 15.90 46.51 7.44
CA ARG A 518 16.42 47.59 8.31
C ARG A 518 15.86 47.53 9.73
N MET A 519 14.57 47.27 9.90
CA MET A 519 13.99 47.14 11.24
C MET A 519 14.54 45.95 12.03
N LEU A 520 14.82 44.82 11.36
CA LEU A 520 15.42 43.64 12.00
C LEU A 520 16.91 43.85 12.33
N GLU A 521 17.64 44.58 11.49
CA GLU A 521 19.05 44.94 11.74
C GLU A 521 19.19 46.01 12.85
N GLU A 522 18.19 46.88 13.05
CA GLU A 522 18.15 47.86 14.14
C GLU A 522 17.84 47.21 15.50
N ASP A 523 17.01 46.15 15.56
CA ASP A 523 16.72 45.41 16.79
C ASP A 523 17.91 44.57 17.29
N ASP A 524 18.73 44.01 16.39
CA ASP A 524 19.96 43.28 16.76
C ASP A 524 21.06 44.22 17.29
N ALA A 525 21.03 45.50 16.90
CA ALA A 525 21.94 46.53 17.40
C ALA A 525 21.55 47.02 18.81
N GLU A 526 20.26 47.10 19.13
CA GLU A 526 19.77 47.48 20.47
C GLU A 526 19.93 46.37 21.52
N CYS A 527 20.11 45.10 21.13
CA CYS A 527 20.42 44.01 22.06
C CYS A 527 21.92 43.86 22.37
N ALA A 528 22.80 44.62 21.72
CA ALA A 528 24.26 44.56 21.87
C ALA A 528 24.86 45.78 22.61
N GLU A 529 24.05 46.73 23.06
CA GLU A 529 24.39 47.78 24.05
C GLU A 529 23.76 47.46 25.42
#